data_AF-A0A3B8LT37-F1
#
_entry.id   AF-A0A3B8LT37-F1
#
_cell.length_a   1.000
_cell.length_b   1.000
_cell.length_c   1.000
_cell.angle_alpha   90.00
_cell.angle_beta   90.00
_cell.angle_gamma   90.00
#
_symmetry.space_group_name_H-M   'P 1'
#
loop_
_entity.id
_entity.type
_entity.pdbx_description
1 polymer ?
#
loop_
_entity_poly.entity_id
_entity_poly.type
_entity_poly.pdbx_seq_one_letter_code
_entity_poly.pdbx_strand_id
1 'polypeptide(L)'
;MIDPGGLPAIWFEPGSVPQYYPLTHSSFWLEYRLWGDNPTGYHAVNILLHAASVVVLWRLLAGLGLSGAWLAAALFAVHPVHVESVAWISERKNVLSGLFALLSTIAWLGWWRAEPGTASRRWWLAVVLFIAAL
;
A
#
# COMPACT_ATOMS: atom_id res chain seq x y z
N MET A 1 21.60 -5.97 12.40
CA MET A 1 22.55 -6.02 11.27
C MET A 1 21.78 -6.55 10.06
N ILE A 2 21.07 -5.68 9.34
CA ILE A 2 20.24 -6.07 8.18
C ILE A 2 21.12 -6.02 6.94
N ASP A 3 21.86 -7.10 6.68
CA ASP A 3 22.12 -7.54 5.30
C ASP A 3 22.63 -9.00 5.26
N PRO A 4 21.75 -10.01 5.23
CA PRO A 4 22.15 -11.34 4.81
C PRO A 4 21.60 -11.62 3.39
N GLY A 5 21.84 -10.73 2.42
CA GLY A 5 21.68 -11.05 0.98
C GLY A 5 20.82 -10.10 0.13
N GLY A 6 20.51 -8.88 0.63
CA GLY A 6 19.80 -7.85 -0.13
C GLY A 6 18.39 -8.24 -0.61
N LEU A 7 17.95 -7.63 -1.72
CA LEU A 7 16.63 -7.93 -2.31
C LEU A 7 16.46 -9.42 -2.68
N PRO A 8 17.45 -10.13 -3.27
CA PRO A 8 17.29 -11.56 -3.56
C PRO A 8 16.91 -12.39 -2.32
N ALA A 9 17.58 -12.15 -1.18
CA ALA A 9 17.26 -12.85 0.06
C ALA A 9 15.84 -12.54 0.56
N ILE A 10 15.41 -11.27 0.51
CA ILE A 10 14.06 -10.84 0.91
C ILE A 10 12.96 -11.57 0.12
N TRP A 11 13.18 -11.81 -1.17
CA TRP A 11 12.16 -12.34 -2.06
C TRP A 11 12.20 -13.86 -2.25
N PHE A 12 13.38 -14.48 -2.15
CA PHE A 12 13.56 -15.86 -2.60
C PHE A 12 14.18 -16.80 -1.57
N GLU A 13 14.69 -16.29 -0.44
CA GLU A 13 15.29 -17.13 0.61
C GLU A 13 14.31 -17.33 1.78
N PRO A 14 13.71 -18.52 1.93
CA PRO A 14 12.80 -18.78 3.04
C PRO A 14 13.50 -18.63 4.39
N GLY A 15 12.91 -17.85 5.30
CA GLY A 15 13.45 -17.62 6.64
C GLY A 15 14.49 -16.49 6.74
N SER A 16 14.83 -15.81 5.64
CA SER A 16 15.71 -14.63 5.65
C SER A 16 15.09 -13.42 6.36
N VAL A 17 13.75 -13.38 6.44
CA VAL A 17 12.96 -12.37 7.14
C VAL A 17 11.98 -13.03 8.12
N PRO A 18 11.67 -12.40 9.28
CA PRO A 18 10.82 -13.02 10.30
C PRO A 18 9.39 -13.33 9.85
N GLN A 19 8.85 -12.50 8.96
CA GLN A 19 7.52 -12.66 8.36
C GLN A 19 7.63 -12.30 6.87
N TYR A 20 7.03 -13.10 6.00
CA TYR A 20 7.16 -12.94 4.56
C TYR A 20 6.27 -11.79 4.04
N TYR A 21 6.82 -10.57 4.08
CA TYR A 21 6.23 -9.36 3.50
C TYR A 21 7.24 -8.68 2.57
N PRO A 22 7.53 -9.27 1.40
CA PRO A 22 8.68 -8.90 0.57
C PRO A 22 8.66 -7.43 0.15
N LEU A 23 7.49 -6.85 -0.14
CA LEU A 23 7.36 -5.42 -0.46
C LEU A 23 7.65 -4.51 0.74
N THR A 24 7.18 -4.88 1.93
CA THR A 24 7.45 -4.15 3.17
C THR A 24 8.95 -4.17 3.51
N HIS A 25 9.57 -5.35 3.43
CA HIS A 25 11.00 -5.49 3.69
C HIS A 25 11.85 -4.81 2.61
N SER A 26 11.40 -4.82 1.35
CA SER A 26 12.05 -4.06 0.27
C SER A 26 11.98 -2.56 0.52
N SER A 27 10.85 -2.06 1.04
CA SER A 27 10.73 -0.64 1.41
C SER A 27 11.71 -0.31 2.53
N PHE A 28 11.75 -1.10 3.60
CA PHE A 28 12.70 -0.89 4.70
C PHE A 28 14.16 -1.01 4.26
N TRP A 29 14.49 -1.94 3.37
CA TRP A 29 15.83 -2.08 2.81
C TRP A 29 16.26 -0.83 2.03
N LEU A 30 15.36 -0.24 1.25
CA LEU A 30 15.61 1.02 0.55
C LEU A 30 15.68 2.20 1.53
N GLU A 31 14.75 2.29 2.46
CA GLU A 31 14.67 3.34 3.49
C GLU A 31 15.95 3.35 4.34
N TYR A 32 16.46 2.20 4.75
CA TYR A 32 17.72 2.11 5.50
C TYR A 32 18.91 2.67 4.72
N ARG A 33 18.95 2.51 3.40
CA ARG A 33 20.01 3.09 2.56
C ARG A 33 19.88 4.61 2.42
N LEU A 34 18.68 5.16 2.56
CA LEU A 34 18.41 6.60 2.43
C LEU A 34 18.56 7.34 3.75
N TRP A 35 18.08 6.75 4.85
CA TRP A 35 17.95 7.43 6.15
C TRP A 35 18.74 6.74 7.27
N GLY A 36 19.30 5.54 7.06
CA GLY A 36 19.96 4.76 8.10
C GLY A 36 19.04 4.47 9.28
N ASP A 37 19.53 4.68 10.49
CA ASP A 37 18.77 4.51 11.74
C ASP A 37 17.88 5.72 12.07
N ASN A 38 17.79 6.74 11.21
CA ASN A 38 16.94 7.90 11.48
C ASN A 38 15.44 7.54 11.30
N PRO A 39 14.64 7.48 12.38
CA PRO A 39 13.25 7.03 12.31
C PRO A 39 12.34 8.01 11.55
N THR A 40 12.73 9.28 11.40
CA THR A 40 11.91 10.32 10.76
C THR A 40 11.54 9.97 9.32
N GLY A 41 12.49 9.41 8.56
CA GLY A 41 12.23 9.00 7.16
C GLY A 41 11.15 7.93 7.07
N TYR A 42 11.21 6.94 7.95
CA TYR A 42 10.25 5.83 7.99
C TYR A 42 8.84 6.30 8.35
N HIS A 43 8.70 7.14 9.39
CA HIS A 43 7.41 7.73 9.76
C HIS A 43 6.84 8.60 8.63
N ALA A 44 7.68 9.41 7.97
CA ALA A 44 7.26 10.25 6.87
C ALA A 44 6.69 9.41 5.72
N VAL A 45 7.36 8.32 5.33
CA VAL A 45 6.84 7.43 4.29
C VAL A 45 5.52 6.78 4.74
N ASN A 46 5.34 6.41 6.03
CA ASN A 46 4.06 5.85 6.52
C ASN A 46 2.92 6.85 6.37
N ILE A 47 3.16 8.11 6.76
CA ILE A 47 2.19 9.20 6.62
C ILE A 47 1.84 9.44 5.15
N LEU A 48 2.84 9.43 4.26
CA LEU A 48 2.63 9.62 2.82
C LEU A 48 1.82 8.48 2.20
N LEU A 49 2.10 7.22 2.57
CA LEU A 49 1.31 6.08 2.10
C LEU A 49 -0.14 6.15 2.59
N HIS A 50 -0.36 6.53 3.85
CA HIS A 50 -1.71 6.72 4.39
C HIS A 50 -2.45 7.87 3.69
N ALA A 51 -1.78 8.99 3.46
CA ALA A 51 -2.34 10.11 2.71
C ALA A 51 -2.71 9.71 1.27
N ALA A 52 -1.87 8.90 0.61
CA ALA A 52 -2.21 8.32 -0.69
C ALA A 52 -3.45 7.43 -0.60
N SER A 53 -3.56 6.56 0.41
CA SER A 53 -4.74 5.72 0.66
C SER A 53 -6.01 6.55 0.85
N VAL A 54 -5.94 7.66 1.59
CA VAL A 54 -7.06 8.60 1.78
C VAL A 54 -7.52 9.16 0.44
N VAL A 55 -6.60 9.63 -0.42
CA VAL A 55 -6.93 10.18 -1.73
C VAL A 55 -7.53 9.11 -2.65
N VAL A 56 -6.95 7.90 -2.65
CA VAL A 56 -7.45 6.78 -3.46
C VAL A 56 -8.85 6.36 -2.99
N LEU A 57 -9.08 6.27 -1.68
CA LEU A 57 -10.39 5.98 -1.10
C LEU A 57 -11.41 7.04 -1.50
N TRP A 58 -11.08 8.32 -1.36
CA TRP A 58 -11.96 9.41 -1.79
C TRP A 58 -12.36 9.27 -3.26
N ARG A 59 -11.39 9.04 -4.16
CA ARG A 59 -11.64 8.85 -5.59
C ARG A 59 -12.49 7.62 -5.89
N LEU A 60 -12.26 6.52 -5.17
CA LEU A 60 -13.07 5.30 -5.27
C LEU A 60 -14.52 5.60 -4.92
N LEU A 61 -14.78 6.20 -3.75
CA LEU A 61 -16.12 6.50 -3.28
C LEU A 61 -16.82 7.54 -4.17
N ALA A 62 -16.10 8.57 -4.62
CA ALA A 62 -16.63 9.55 -5.56
C ALA A 62 -16.99 8.90 -6.91
N GLY A 63 -16.16 7.98 -7.43
CA GLY A 63 -16.43 7.22 -8.64
C GLY A 63 -17.58 6.22 -8.55
N LEU A 64 -18.05 5.94 -7.32
CA LEU A 64 -19.27 5.17 -7.03
C LEU A 64 -20.51 6.07 -6.85
N GLY A 65 -20.37 7.39 -6.88
CA GLY A 65 -21.49 8.33 -6.75
C GLY A 65 -21.94 8.61 -5.31
N LEU A 66 -21.10 8.30 -4.32
CA LEU A 66 -21.41 8.56 -2.90
C LEU A 66 -21.31 10.06 -2.59
N SER A 67 -22.42 10.67 -2.18
CA SER A 67 -22.49 12.10 -1.83
C SER A 67 -21.58 12.49 -0.65
N GLY A 68 -21.32 11.56 0.27
CA GLY A 68 -20.45 11.72 1.43
C GLY A 68 -18.99 11.27 1.21
N ALA A 69 -18.54 11.06 -0.03
CA ALA A 69 -17.21 10.48 -0.30
C ALA A 69 -16.05 11.23 0.37
N TRP A 70 -16.09 12.57 0.35
CA TRP A 70 -15.04 13.39 0.98
C TRP A 70 -15.06 13.25 2.50
N LEU A 71 -16.24 13.19 3.11
CA LEU A 71 -16.40 13.06 4.56
C LEU A 71 -15.94 11.67 5.01
N ALA A 72 -16.31 10.61 4.28
CA ALA A 72 -15.86 9.26 4.56
C ALA A 72 -14.32 9.14 4.48
N ALA A 73 -13.69 9.76 3.47
CA ALA A 73 -12.24 9.78 3.35
C ALA A 73 -11.57 10.62 4.45
N ALA A 74 -12.15 11.76 4.84
CA ALA A 74 -11.66 12.58 5.94
C ALA A 74 -11.76 11.83 7.28
N LEU A 75 -12.87 11.14 7.53
CA LEU A 75 -13.04 10.28 8.69
C LEU A 75 -11.99 9.17 8.69
N PHE A 76 -11.78 8.47 7.57
CA PHE A 76 -10.70 7.48 7.42
C PHE A 76 -9.31 8.07 7.69
N ALA A 77 -9.05 9.31 7.25
CA ALA A 77 -7.76 9.96 7.46
C ALA A 77 -7.42 10.15 8.95
N VAL A 78 -8.41 10.50 9.77
CA VAL A 78 -8.24 10.83 11.20
C VAL A 78 -8.70 9.72 12.16
N HIS A 79 -9.22 8.60 11.62
CA HIS A 79 -9.83 7.57 12.46
C HIS A 79 -8.78 6.92 13.40
N PRO A 80 -9.03 6.84 14.71
CA PRO A 80 -8.08 6.30 15.69
C PRO A 80 -7.57 4.89 15.38
N VAL A 81 -8.38 4.05 14.74
CA VAL A 81 -7.99 2.68 14.33
C VAL A 81 -6.78 2.64 13.39
N HIS A 82 -6.50 3.73 12.67
CA HIS A 82 -5.35 3.80 11.76
C HIS A 82 -4.10 4.37 12.44
N VAL A 83 -4.22 4.92 13.65
CA VAL A 83 -3.08 5.50 14.37
C VAL A 83 -2.02 4.45 14.64
N GLU A 84 -2.41 3.23 15.06
CA GLU A 84 -1.44 2.14 15.29
C GLU A 84 -0.71 1.76 14.00
N SER A 85 -1.45 1.59 12.90
CA SER A 85 -0.88 1.23 11.59
C SER A 85 0.03 2.31 11.00
N VAL A 86 -0.25 3.59 11.25
CA VAL A 86 0.51 4.73 10.67
C VAL A 86 1.67 5.15 11.57
N ALA A 87 1.45 5.20 12.89
CA ALA A 87 2.45 5.67 13.84
C ALA A 87 3.59 4.67 14.03
N TRP A 88 3.31 3.36 13.99
CA TRP A 88 4.35 2.34 14.16
C TRP A 88 5.04 2.05 12.82
N ILE A 89 6.36 2.21 12.78
CA ILE A 89 7.18 1.92 11.60
C ILE A 89 6.94 0.47 11.15
N SER A 90 6.90 -0.48 12.09
CA SER A 90 6.73 -1.91 11.81
C SER A 90 5.39 -2.29 11.17
N GLU A 91 4.35 -1.47 11.31
CA GLU A 91 3.03 -1.72 10.72
C GLU A 91 2.91 -1.20 9.27
N ARG A 92 4.03 -0.83 8.64
CA ARG A 92 4.16 -0.52 7.20
C ARG A 92 3.38 -1.49 6.31
N LYS A 93 3.39 -2.79 6.66
CA LYS A 93 2.67 -3.85 5.94
C LYS A 93 1.19 -3.52 5.76
N ASN A 94 0.49 -3.08 6.81
CA ASN A 94 -0.94 -2.80 6.76
C ASN A 94 -1.22 -1.56 5.89
N VAL A 95 -0.36 -0.54 5.95
CA VAL A 95 -0.53 0.69 5.17
C VAL A 95 -0.31 0.43 3.68
N LEU A 96 0.70 -0.37 3.32
CA LEU A 96 0.95 -0.80 1.94
C LEU A 96 -0.19 -1.68 1.42
N SER A 97 -0.58 -2.71 2.17
CA SER A 97 -1.69 -3.60 1.81
C SER A 97 -2.98 -2.83 1.59
N GLY A 98 -3.32 -1.89 2.47
CA GLY A 98 -4.49 -1.03 2.33
C GLY A 98 -4.47 -0.19 1.05
N LEU A 99 -3.34 0.45 0.73
CA LEU A 99 -3.18 1.25 -0.48
C LEU A 99 -3.36 0.39 -1.74
N PHE A 100 -2.67 -0.75 -1.81
CA PHE A 100 -2.71 -1.63 -2.98
C PHE A 100 -4.07 -2.29 -3.17
N ALA A 101 -4.78 -2.64 -2.08
CA ALA A 101 -6.14 -3.16 -2.14
C ALA A 101 -7.13 -2.13 -2.71
N LEU A 102 -7.02 -0.86 -2.30
CA LEU A 102 -7.86 0.22 -2.84
C LEU A 102 -7.56 0.48 -4.31
N LEU A 103 -6.28 0.52 -4.70
CA LEU A 103 -5.87 0.67 -6.10
C LEU A 103 -6.34 -0.51 -6.96
N SER A 104 -6.24 -1.74 -6.45
CA SER A 104 -6.75 -2.94 -7.11
C SER A 104 -8.25 -2.84 -7.35
N THR A 105 -9.00 -2.35 -6.36
CA THR A 105 -10.46 -2.16 -6.48
C THR A 105 -10.81 -1.13 -7.55
N ILE A 106 -10.09 0.00 -7.62
CA ILE A 106 -10.27 0.98 -8.69
C ILE A 106 -9.96 0.37 -10.07
N ALA A 107 -8.86 -0.38 -10.19
CA ALA A 107 -8.48 -1.02 -11.44
C ALA A 107 -9.53 -2.06 -11.88
N TRP A 108 -10.05 -2.85 -10.94
CA TRP A 108 -11.11 -3.84 -11.19
C TRP A 108 -12.43 -3.19 -11.60
N LEU A 109 -12.87 -2.12 -10.93
CA LEU A 109 -14.05 -1.35 -11.34
C LEU A 109 -13.86 -0.71 -12.72
N GLY A 110 -12.66 -0.21 -12.99
CA GLY A 110 -12.28 0.34 -14.29
C GLY A 110 -12.31 -0.72 -15.38
N TRP A 111 -11.91 -1.95 -15.08
CA TRP A 111 -12.05 -3.11 -15.97
C TRP A 111 -13.51 -3.43 -16.26
N TRP A 112 -14.32 -3.55 -15.21
CA TRP A 112 -15.74 -3.88 -15.30
C TRP A 112 -16.54 -2.90 -16.17
N ARG A 113 -16.15 -1.61 -16.13
CA ARG A 113 -16.78 -0.54 -16.91
C ARG A 113 -16.16 -0.33 -18.30
N ALA A 114 -15.10 -1.05 -18.67
CA ALA A 114 -14.37 -0.83 -19.92
C ALA A 114 -14.99 -1.59 -21.11
N GLU A 115 -14.78 -1.06 -22.31
CA GLU A 115 -15.05 -1.81 -23.54
C GLU A 115 -14.13 -3.05 -23.67
N PRO A 116 -14.57 -4.10 -24.39
CA PRO A 116 -13.92 -5.41 -24.42
C PRO A 116 -12.41 -5.44 -24.74
N GLY A 117 -11.87 -4.45 -25.46
CA GLY A 117 -10.45 -4.36 -25.84
C GLY A 117 -9.52 -3.74 -24.78
N THR A 118 -9.99 -2.76 -24.00
CA THR A 118 -9.21 -2.15 -22.89
C THR A 118 -9.31 -2.95 -21.60
N ALA A 119 -10.29 -3.86 -21.55
CA ALA A 119 -10.60 -4.69 -20.42
C ALA A 119 -9.38 -5.55 -19.98
N SER A 120 -8.71 -6.23 -20.91
CA SER A 120 -7.59 -7.14 -20.56
C SER A 120 -6.47 -6.47 -19.74
N ARG A 121 -6.07 -5.24 -20.10
CA ARG A 121 -5.01 -4.52 -19.36
C ARG A 121 -5.42 -4.10 -17.95
N ARG A 122 -6.65 -3.61 -17.77
CA ARG A 122 -7.14 -3.16 -16.45
C ARG A 122 -7.33 -4.32 -15.49
N TRP A 123 -7.74 -5.49 -16.01
CA TRP A 123 -7.83 -6.71 -15.21
C TRP A 123 -6.46 -7.16 -14.70
N TRP A 124 -5.46 -7.26 -15.60
CA TRP A 124 -4.09 -7.61 -15.17
C TRP A 124 -3.51 -6.62 -14.16
N LEU A 125 -3.77 -5.32 -14.33
CA LEU A 125 -3.38 -4.31 -13.35
C LEU A 125 -4.04 -4.57 -11.99
N ALA A 126 -5.33 -4.89 -11.96
CA ALA A 126 -6.03 -5.21 -10.71
C ALA A 126 -5.44 -6.44 -10.01
N VAL A 127 -5.11 -7.49 -10.78
CA VAL A 127 -4.48 -8.72 -10.25
C VAL A 127 -3.11 -8.43 -9.67
N VAL A 128 -2.25 -7.70 -10.39
CA VAL A 128 -0.90 -7.35 -9.90
C VAL A 128 -0.99 -6.51 -8.63
N LEU A 129 -1.87 -5.51 -8.58
CA LEU A 129 -2.09 -4.69 -7.39
C LEU A 129 -2.66 -5.51 -6.23
N PHE A 130 -3.52 -6.48 -6.51
CA PHE A 130 -4.04 -7.37 -5.47
C PHE A 130 -2.94 -8.25 -4.89
N ILE A 131 -2.10 -8.84 -5.74
CA ILE A 131 -0.94 -9.64 -5.29
C ILE A 131 0.03 -8.77 -4.46
N ALA A 132 0.22 -7.51 -4.84
CA ALA A 132 1.02 -6.56 -4.07
C ALA A 132 0.39 -6.15 -2.72
N ALA A 133 -0.90 -6.42 -2.52
CA ALA A 133 -1.60 -6.15 -1.26
C ALA A 133 -1.51 -7.30 -0.25
N LEU A 134 -1.13 -8.50 -0.70
CA LEU A 134 -0.97 -9.70 0.14
C LEU A 134 0.38 -9.69 0.87
#